data_AF-A0AAV8WVZ9-F1
#
_entry.id   AF-A0AAV8WVZ9-F1
#
_cell.length_a   1.000
_cell.length_b   1.000
_cell.length_c   1.000
_cell.angle_alpha   90.00
_cell.angle_beta   90.00
_cell.angle_gamma   90.00
#
_symmetry.space_group_name_H-M   'P 1'
#
loop_
_entity.id
_entity.type
_entity.pdbx_description
1 polymer ?
#
loop_
_entity_poly.entity_id
_entity_poly.type
_entity_poly.pdbx_seq_one_letter_code
_entity_poly.pdbx_strand_id
1 'polypeptide(L)'
;MQIHSVRGQKDQMAASLEREILAEFECPICLCYMAPPIMQCKVGHSFCQHCFKLVARCPQCRAPKGYSRNFSLEKIYNMLSFSCEFSVNGCRFVAKRQSLTEHEQFCKYSQRQCPLRHNTNCRWKGLKRQLEQHCSEVHPHNIIFNSEKKTCGS
;
A
#
# COMPACT_ATOMS: atom_id res chain seq x y z
N MET A 1 19.47 -36.75 -8.01
CA MET A 1 19.64 -35.41 -7.38
C MET A 1 19.29 -34.24 -8.33
N GLN A 2 18.22 -34.32 -9.14
CA GLN A 2 17.84 -33.24 -10.10
C GLN A 2 16.55 -32.46 -9.74
N ILE A 3 15.85 -32.86 -8.68
CA ILE A 3 14.54 -32.29 -8.30
C ILE A 3 14.61 -30.87 -7.68
N HIS A 4 15.76 -30.46 -7.13
CA HIS A 4 15.91 -29.14 -6.51
C HIS A 4 16.12 -28.00 -7.52
N SER A 5 16.71 -28.27 -8.70
CA SER A 5 17.01 -27.25 -9.72
C SER A 5 15.77 -26.78 -10.47
N VAL A 6 14.86 -27.71 -10.81
CA VAL A 6 13.63 -27.39 -11.56
C VAL A 6 12.61 -26.61 -10.71
N ARG A 7 12.55 -26.86 -9.40
CA ARG A 7 11.68 -26.10 -8.48
C ARG A 7 12.11 -24.63 -8.39
N GLY A 8 13.42 -24.37 -8.22
CA GLY A 8 13.95 -23.01 -8.20
C GLY A 8 13.71 -22.23 -9.50
N GLN A 9 13.75 -22.90 -10.66
CA GLN A 9 13.43 -22.27 -11.95
C GLN A 9 11.94 -21.93 -12.10
N LYS A 10 11.05 -22.81 -11.63
CA LYS A 10 9.60 -22.56 -11.64
C LYS A 10 9.22 -21.40 -10.72
N ASP A 11 9.82 -21.33 -9.53
CA ASP A 11 9.55 -20.26 -8.56
C ASP A 11 10.05 -18.90 -9.08
N GLN A 12 11.20 -18.86 -9.75
CA GLN A 12 11.72 -17.64 -10.39
C GLN A 12 10.83 -17.16 -11.55
N MET A 13 10.36 -18.08 -12.39
CA MET A 13 9.44 -17.76 -13.49
C MET A 13 8.13 -17.17 -12.95
N ALA A 14 7.55 -17.80 -11.93
CA ALA A 14 6.32 -17.33 -11.30
C ALA A 14 6.48 -15.93 -10.71
N ALA A 15 7.59 -15.66 -10.02
CA ALA A 15 7.89 -14.34 -9.47
C ALA A 15 8.18 -13.27 -10.54
N SER A 16 8.67 -13.66 -11.73
CA SER A 16 8.80 -12.73 -12.86
C SER A 16 7.42 -12.36 -13.42
N LEU A 17 6.60 -13.38 -13.69
CA LEU A 17 5.26 -13.18 -14.22
C LEU A 17 4.38 -12.37 -13.27
N GLU A 18 4.46 -12.61 -11.96
CA GLU A 18 3.72 -11.82 -10.97
C GLU A 18 4.12 -10.34 -11.00
N ARG A 19 5.42 -10.03 -11.15
CA ARG A 19 5.90 -8.64 -11.29
C ARG A 19 5.40 -7.98 -12.56
N GLU A 20 5.42 -8.69 -13.69
CA GLU A 20 4.91 -8.19 -14.97
C GLU A 20 3.40 -7.93 -14.89
N ILE A 21 2.64 -8.84 -14.28
CA ILE A 21 1.21 -8.64 -14.06
C ILE A 21 0.95 -7.43 -13.15
N LEU A 22 1.69 -7.28 -12.05
CA LEU A 22 1.54 -6.14 -11.14
C LEU A 22 1.82 -4.80 -11.84
N ALA A 23 2.76 -4.75 -12.78
CA ALA A 23 3.05 -3.54 -13.56
C ALA A 23 1.83 -3.08 -14.38
N GLU A 24 1.03 -4.00 -14.91
CA GLU A 24 -0.22 -3.69 -15.64
C GLU A 24 -1.30 -3.05 -14.74
N PHE A 25 -1.14 -3.14 -13.41
CA PHE A 25 -2.01 -2.46 -12.46
C PHE A 25 -1.54 -1.06 -12.11
N GLU A 26 -0.37 -0.57 -12.56
CA GLU A 26 0.04 0.79 -12.26
C GLU A 26 -0.80 1.82 -13.04
N CYS A 27 -1.36 2.79 -12.33
CA CYS A 27 -2.08 3.87 -12.97
C CYS A 27 -1.08 4.80 -13.68
N PRO A 28 -1.22 5.10 -14.98
CA PRO A 28 -0.27 5.94 -15.71
C PRO A 28 -0.29 7.43 -15.29
N ILE A 29 -1.14 7.80 -14.32
CA ILE A 29 -1.27 9.18 -13.83
C ILE A 29 -0.61 9.32 -12.45
N CYS A 30 -1.02 8.52 -11.47
CA CYS A 30 -0.48 8.61 -10.11
C CYS A 30 0.64 7.62 -9.81
N LEU A 31 0.91 6.67 -10.72
CA LEU A 31 1.90 5.60 -10.55
C LEU A 31 1.64 4.71 -9.32
N CYS A 32 0.40 4.70 -8.82
CA CYS A 32 -0.05 3.78 -7.79
C CYS A 32 -0.83 2.62 -8.44
N TYR A 33 -0.88 1.47 -7.77
CA TYR A 33 -1.73 0.37 -8.21
C TYR A 33 -3.21 0.78 -8.25
N MET A 34 -3.86 0.52 -9.39
CA MET A 34 -5.28 0.72 -9.61
C MET A 34 -6.08 -0.27 -8.78
N ALA A 35 -6.89 0.26 -7.86
CA ALA A 35 -7.89 -0.52 -7.14
C ALA A 35 -9.27 -0.40 -7.81
N PRO A 36 -10.14 -1.42 -7.68
CA PRO A 36 -11.54 -1.32 -8.06
C PRO A 36 -12.23 -0.11 -7.40
N PRO A 37 -13.08 0.65 -8.13
CA PRO A 37 -13.42 0.45 -9.54
C PRO A 37 -12.31 0.94 -10.48
N ILE A 38 -11.92 0.10 -11.44
CA ILE A 38 -10.92 0.42 -12.46
C ILE A 38 -11.63 0.94 -13.69
N MET A 39 -11.34 2.18 -14.09
CA MET A 39 -12.08 2.88 -15.14
C MET A 39 -11.38 2.77 -16.49
N GLN A 40 -12.15 2.73 -17.58
CA GLN A 40 -11.59 2.67 -18.93
C GLN A 40 -12.02 3.83 -19.82
N CYS A 41 -11.11 4.27 -20.68
CA CYS A 41 -11.49 5.08 -21.84
C CYS A 41 -12.22 4.23 -22.89
N LYS A 42 -12.83 4.86 -23.90
CA LYS A 42 -13.54 4.13 -24.98
C LYS A 42 -12.69 3.13 -25.77
N VAL A 43 -11.37 3.27 -25.74
CA VAL A 43 -10.41 2.39 -26.46
C VAL A 43 -9.88 1.26 -25.56
N GLY A 44 -10.06 1.35 -24.23
CA GLY A 44 -9.69 0.26 -23.30
C GLY A 44 -8.54 0.57 -22.32
N HIS A 45 -7.81 1.69 -22.46
CA HIS A 45 -6.80 2.10 -21.47
C HIS A 45 -7.42 2.27 -20.07
N SER A 46 -6.76 1.72 -19.05
CA SER A 46 -7.27 1.61 -17.69
C SER A 46 -6.65 2.64 -16.75
N PHE A 47 -7.44 3.15 -15.80
CA PHE A 47 -7.03 4.16 -14.82
C PHE A 47 -7.70 3.90 -13.46
N CYS A 48 -7.07 4.36 -12.38
CA CYS A 48 -7.74 4.37 -11.08
C CYS A 48 -8.91 5.38 -11.11
N GLN A 49 -9.96 5.10 -10.33
CA GLN A 49 -11.18 5.94 -10.34
C GLN A 49 -10.90 7.41 -10.06
N HIS A 50 -10.01 7.70 -9.09
CA HIS A 50 -9.68 9.06 -8.69
C HIS A 50 -9.04 9.84 -9.83
N CYS A 51 -7.96 9.33 -10.43
CA CYS A 51 -7.28 10.02 -11.52
C CYS A 51 -8.16 10.12 -12.77
N PHE A 52 -8.97 9.08 -13.04
CA PHE A 52 -9.89 9.12 -14.15
C PHE A 52 -10.91 10.26 -14.01
N LYS A 53 -11.40 10.56 -12.80
CA LYS A 53 -12.32 11.69 -12.56
C LYS A 53 -11.69 13.05 -12.93
N LEU A 54 -10.39 13.22 -12.69
CA LEU A 54 -9.67 14.48 -12.91
C LEU A 54 -9.38 14.80 -14.38
N VAL A 55 -9.44 13.80 -15.26
CA VAL A 55 -9.16 14.00 -16.70
C VAL A 55 -10.43 14.07 -17.54
N ALA A 56 -10.41 14.94 -18.56
CA ALA A 56 -11.51 15.09 -19.52
C ALA A 56 -11.41 14.10 -20.70
N ARG A 57 -10.19 13.71 -21.08
CA ARG A 57 -9.90 12.76 -22.17
C ARG A 57 -8.82 11.79 -21.72
N CYS A 58 -8.71 10.65 -22.40
CA CYS A 58 -7.67 9.66 -22.12
C CYS A 58 -6.27 10.27 -22.31
N PRO A 59 -5.38 10.27 -21.29
CA PRO A 59 -4.02 10.78 -21.43
C PRO A 59 -3.17 10.00 -22.42
N GLN A 60 -3.44 8.70 -22.62
CA GLN A 60 -2.65 7.82 -23.49
C GLN A 60 -3.06 7.94 -24.97
N CYS A 61 -4.35 7.92 -25.29
CA CYS A 61 -4.83 7.89 -26.67
C CYS A 61 -5.70 9.08 -27.09
N ARG A 62 -5.94 10.06 -26.20
CA ARG A 62 -6.78 11.24 -26.44
C ARG A 62 -8.24 10.94 -26.79
N ALA A 63 -8.67 9.68 -26.73
CA ALA A 63 -10.06 9.29 -26.93
C ALA A 63 -10.98 9.87 -25.83
N PRO A 64 -12.29 10.03 -26.11
CA PRO A 64 -13.24 10.45 -25.10
C PRO A 64 -13.22 9.54 -23.88
N LYS A 65 -13.54 10.14 -22.73
CA LYS A 65 -13.78 9.42 -21.48
C LYS A 65 -14.90 8.38 -21.70
N GLY A 66 -14.65 7.14 -21.30
CA GLY A 66 -15.69 6.13 -21.16
C GLY A 66 -16.40 6.27 -19.82
N TYR A 67 -17.53 5.58 -19.66
CA TYR A 67 -18.18 5.37 -18.36
C TYR A 67 -18.08 3.91 -17.90
N SER A 68 -17.28 3.10 -18.61
CA SER A 68 -17.12 1.67 -18.35
C SER A 68 -16.04 1.38 -17.31
N ARG A 69 -16.24 0.26 -16.61
CA ARG A 69 -15.27 -0.34 -15.70
C ARG A 69 -14.59 -1.54 -16.34
N ASN A 70 -13.34 -1.79 -15.97
CA ASN A 70 -12.61 -2.99 -16.36
C ASN A 70 -12.88 -4.13 -15.36
N PHE A 71 -14.03 -4.78 -15.46
CA PHE A 71 -14.38 -5.89 -14.55
C PHE A 71 -13.40 -7.06 -14.60
N SER A 72 -12.76 -7.31 -15.75
CA SER A 72 -11.74 -8.36 -15.87
C SER A 72 -10.51 -8.02 -15.02
N LEU A 73 -10.00 -6.80 -15.12
CA LEU A 73 -8.85 -6.37 -14.33
C LEU A 73 -9.20 -6.29 -12.84
N GLU A 74 -10.43 -5.91 -12.48
CA GLU A 74 -10.90 -5.96 -11.10
C GLU A 74 -10.99 -7.39 -10.53
N LYS A 75 -11.35 -8.40 -11.35
CA LYS A 75 -11.33 -9.80 -10.92
C LYS A 75 -9.90 -10.28 -10.67
N ILE A 76 -8.98 -9.95 -11.57
CA ILE A 76 -7.56 -10.28 -11.43
C ILE A 76 -6.97 -9.59 -10.19
N TYR A 77 -7.33 -8.33 -9.95
CA TYR A 77 -6.93 -7.58 -8.75
C TYR A 77 -7.15 -8.37 -7.45
N ASN A 78 -8.30 -9.04 -7.32
CA ASN A 78 -8.65 -9.79 -6.12
C ASN A 78 -7.86 -11.10 -5.94
N MET A 79 -7.17 -11.55 -6.99
CA MET A 79 -6.31 -12.74 -6.96
C MET A 79 -4.87 -12.39 -6.57
N LEU A 80 -4.46 -11.13 -6.76
CA LEU A 80 -3.09 -10.67 -6.53
C LEU A 80 -2.83 -10.28 -5.07
N SER A 81 -1.55 -10.30 -4.71
CA SER A 81 -1.04 -9.71 -3.47
C SER A 81 -0.28 -8.43 -3.79
N PHE A 82 -0.42 -7.42 -2.94
CA PHE A 82 0.20 -6.12 -3.13
C PHE A 82 1.12 -5.81 -1.93
N SER A 83 2.18 -5.06 -2.21
CA SER A 83 3.02 -4.50 -1.15
C SER A 83 2.29 -3.34 -0.45
N CYS A 84 2.59 -3.19 0.84
CA CYS A 84 2.14 -2.06 1.65
C CYS A 84 2.54 -0.72 1.01
N GLU A 85 1.64 0.27 1.05
CA GLU A 85 1.91 1.63 0.55
C GLU A 85 3.16 2.26 1.21
N PHE A 86 3.48 1.86 2.44
CA PHE A 86 4.66 2.31 3.18
C PHE A 86 5.90 1.46 2.91
N SER A 87 5.94 0.71 1.79
CA SER A 87 7.10 -0.10 1.40
C SER A 87 8.35 0.75 1.14
N VAL A 88 8.17 1.96 0.59
CA VAL A 88 9.24 2.97 0.45
C VAL A 88 9.86 3.38 1.79
N ASN A 89 9.10 3.33 2.88
CA ASN A 89 9.58 3.61 4.23
C ASN A 89 10.18 2.37 4.93
N GLY A 90 10.22 1.23 4.24
CA GLY A 90 10.82 -0.02 4.72
C GLY A 90 9.81 -1.10 5.14
N CYS A 91 8.50 -0.93 4.89
CA CYS A 91 7.55 -1.99 5.15
C CYS A 91 7.66 -3.13 4.12
N ARG A 92 7.85 -4.37 4.59
CA ARG A 92 7.94 -5.56 3.71
C ARG A 92 6.65 -6.40 3.70
N PHE A 93 5.56 -5.86 4.25
CA PHE A 93 4.29 -6.57 4.31
C PHE A 93 3.67 -6.65 2.91
N VAL A 94 3.31 -7.85 2.49
CA VAL A 94 2.66 -8.16 1.21
C VAL A 94 1.44 -9.02 1.50
N ALA A 95 0.27 -8.61 1.02
CA ALA A 95 -0.97 -9.35 1.24
C ALA A 95 -2.03 -8.97 0.20
N LYS A 96 -3.14 -9.71 0.20
CA LYS A 96 -4.36 -9.30 -0.51
C LYS A 96 -4.92 -8.00 0.05
N ARG A 97 -5.70 -7.29 -0.76
CA ARG A 97 -6.20 -5.94 -0.44
C ARG A 97 -6.88 -5.82 0.93
N GLN A 98 -7.71 -6.78 1.33
CA GLN A 98 -8.42 -6.75 2.61
C GLN A 98 -7.44 -6.68 3.80
N SER A 99 -6.54 -7.66 3.91
CA SER A 99 -5.53 -7.69 4.97
C SER A 99 -4.55 -6.52 4.89
N LEU A 100 -4.27 -6.03 3.67
CA LEU A 100 -3.39 -4.88 3.47
C LEU A 100 -4.01 -3.59 4.04
N THR A 101 -5.32 -3.39 3.86
CA THR A 101 -6.02 -2.22 4.40
C THR A 101 -6.00 -2.20 5.93
N GLU A 102 -6.21 -3.36 6.56
CA GLU A 102 -6.10 -3.49 8.01
C GLU A 102 -4.67 -3.21 8.50
N HIS A 103 -3.67 -3.74 7.78
CA HIS A 103 -2.27 -3.48 8.08
C HIS A 103 -1.90 -2.00 8.00
N GLU A 104 -2.27 -1.32 6.91
CA GLU A 104 -1.89 0.08 6.64
C GLU A 104 -2.39 1.05 7.71
N GLN A 105 -3.58 0.79 8.30
CA GLN A 105 -4.11 1.57 9.42
C GLN A 105 -3.17 1.63 10.63
N PHE A 106 -2.44 0.54 10.90
CA PHE A 106 -1.59 0.42 12.08
C PHE A 106 -0.10 0.31 11.75
N CYS A 107 0.26 0.40 10.46
CA CYS A 107 1.61 0.16 9.97
C CYS A 107 2.64 1.01 10.72
N LYS A 108 3.68 0.35 11.23
CA LYS A 108 4.77 1.00 11.97
C LYS A 108 5.62 1.96 11.11
N TYR A 109 5.53 1.82 9.78
CA TYR A 109 6.19 2.67 8.79
C TYR A 109 5.28 3.78 8.22
N SER A 110 4.05 3.92 8.73
CA SER A 110 3.19 5.06 8.42
C SER A 110 3.73 6.35 9.05
N GLN A 111 3.60 7.48 8.35
CA GLN A 111 3.93 8.79 8.90
C GLN A 111 2.85 9.26 9.87
N ARG A 112 3.26 9.79 11.03
CA ARG A 112 2.37 10.29 12.08
C ARG A 112 2.85 11.64 12.58
N GLN A 113 1.92 12.43 13.09
CA GLN A 113 2.20 13.65 13.84
C GLN A 113 2.17 13.34 15.33
N CYS A 114 2.90 14.11 16.14
CA CYS A 114 2.86 13.95 17.59
C CYS A 114 1.41 14.13 18.12
N PRO A 115 0.86 13.16 18.89
CA PRO A 115 -0.46 13.29 19.49
C PRO A 115 -0.59 14.50 20.43
N LEU A 116 0.52 14.89 21.07
CA LEU A 116 0.59 16.01 22.01
C LEU A 116 0.78 17.37 21.33
N ARG A 117 0.72 17.45 19.99
CA ARG A 117 0.97 18.70 19.24
C ARG A 117 0.12 19.88 19.73
N HIS A 118 -1.12 19.63 20.12
CA HIS A 118 -2.06 20.66 20.56
C HIS A 118 -1.76 21.17 21.98
N ASN A 119 -1.22 20.31 22.84
CA ASN A 119 -1.00 20.63 24.25
C ASN A 119 0.40 21.19 24.49
N THR A 120 1.36 20.87 23.61
CA THR A 120 2.78 21.19 23.79
C THR A 120 3.37 22.00 22.64
N ASN A 121 2.55 22.40 21.65
CA ASN A 121 2.99 23.02 20.40
C ASN A 121 4.07 22.20 19.64
N CYS A 122 4.11 20.88 19.86
CA CYS A 122 5.05 19.99 19.21
C CYS A 122 4.81 19.90 17.70
N ARG A 123 5.87 20.11 16.90
CA ARG A 123 5.83 20.06 15.44
C ARG A 123 6.39 18.76 14.84
N TRP A 124 6.69 17.77 15.69
CA TRP A 124 7.29 16.52 15.24
C TRP A 124 6.38 15.77 14.26
N LYS A 125 7.01 15.28 13.19
CA LYS A 125 6.43 14.40 12.18
C LYS A 125 7.46 13.31 11.89
N GLY A 126 7.05 12.05 11.96
CA GLY A 126 7.96 10.93 11.75
C GLY A 126 7.22 9.61 11.59
N LEU A 127 7.96 8.50 11.55
CA LEU A 127 7.38 7.17 11.44
C LEU A 127 6.70 6.78 12.75
N LYS A 128 5.59 6.03 12.69
CA LYS A 128 4.91 5.51 13.90
C LYS A 128 5.87 4.78 14.83
N ARG A 129 6.83 4.00 14.30
CA ARG A 129 7.85 3.30 15.11
C ARG A 129 8.78 4.23 15.90
N GLN A 130 8.91 5.48 15.49
CA GLN A 130 9.74 6.49 16.15
C GLN A 130 8.93 7.31 17.17
N LEU A 131 7.60 7.14 17.18
CA LEU A 131 6.71 7.95 18.01
C LEU A 131 6.97 7.71 19.50
N GLU A 132 7.15 6.45 19.91
CA GLU A 132 7.43 6.11 21.31
C GLU A 132 8.71 6.79 21.81
N GLN A 133 9.79 6.71 21.03
CA GLN A 133 11.05 7.36 21.34
C GLN A 133 10.91 8.88 21.41
N HIS A 134 10.29 9.50 20.39
CA HIS A 134 10.04 10.95 20.36
C HIS A 134 9.28 11.42 21.61
N CYS A 135 8.22 10.68 21.95
CA CYS A 135 7.39 10.94 23.10
C CYS A 135 8.25 10.88 24.39
N SER A 136 9.03 9.81 24.61
CA SER A 136 9.88 9.68 25.80
C SER A 136 10.91 10.80 25.95
N GLU A 137 11.52 11.25 24.85
CA GLU A 137 12.61 12.23 24.87
C GLU A 137 12.10 13.67 24.98
N VAL A 138 11.00 14.00 24.29
CA VAL A 138 10.51 15.38 24.15
C VAL A 138 9.33 15.69 25.09
N HIS A 139 8.59 14.67 25.50
CA HIS A 139 7.39 14.80 26.34
C HIS A 139 7.40 13.88 27.58
N PRO A 140 8.51 13.78 28.34
CA PRO A 140 8.64 12.79 29.42
C PRO A 140 7.59 12.92 30.52
N HIS A 141 7.08 14.14 30.77
CA HIS A 141 6.06 14.40 31.80
C HIS A 141 4.62 14.15 31.34
N ASN A 142 4.40 13.84 30.06
CA ASN A 142 3.08 13.68 29.48
C ASN A 142 2.77 12.22 29.11
N ILE A 143 3.67 11.29 29.43
CA ILE A 143 3.55 9.88 29.08
C ILE A 143 3.77 9.03 30.31
N ILE A 144 2.79 8.17 30.60
CA ILE A 144 2.92 7.11 31.59
C ILE A 144 3.09 5.82 30.79
N PHE A 145 4.31 5.28 30.70
CA PHE A 145 4.53 3.95 30.16
C PHE A 145 4.06 2.94 31.19
N ASN A 146 2.92 2.28 30.96
CA ASN A 146 2.49 1.19 31.82
C ASN A 146 3.39 -0.04 31.52
N SER A 147 4.50 -0.16 32.24
CA SER A 147 5.41 -1.29 32.15
C SER A 147 4.86 -2.49 32.93
N GLU A 148 3.74 -3.06 32.47
CA GLU A 148 3.29 -4.37 32.94
C GLU A 148 3.42 -5.39 31.81
N LYS A 149 4.61 -6.00 31.71
CA LYS A 149 4.73 -7.32 31.10
C LYS A 149 3.97 -8.30 31.99
N LYS A 150 2.66 -8.50 31.74
CA LYS A 150 1.96 -9.67 32.25
C LYS A 150 2.43 -10.87 31.43
N THR A 151 3.45 -11.56 31.93
CA THR A 151 3.74 -12.94 31.55
C THR A 151 2.51 -13.77 31.87
N CYS A 152 1.77 -14.21 30.85
CA CYS A 152 0.77 -15.25 31.04
C CYS A 152 1.51 -16.59 31.14
N GLY A 153 1.76 -17.01 32.37
CA GLY A 153 2.16 -18.37 32.70
C GLY A 153 1.13 -18.93 33.67
N SER A 154 0.34 -19.90 33.21
CA SER A 154 -0.37 -20.95 33.96
C SER A 154 -1.02 -21.87 32.93
#